data_AF-A0A7C5P3E6-F1
#
_entry.id   AF-A0A7C5P3E6-F1
#
_cell.length_a   1.000
_cell.length_b   1.000
_cell.length_c   1.000
_cell.angle_alpha   90.00
_cell.angle_beta   90.00
_cell.angle_gamma   90.00
#
_symmetry.space_group_name_H-M   'P 1'
#
loop_
_entity.id
_entity.type
_entity.pdbx_description
1 polymer ?
#
loop_
_entity_poly.entity_id
_entity_poly.type
_entity_poly.pdbx_seq_one_letter_code
_entity_poly.pdbx_strand_id
1 'polypeptide(L)'
;MSLAIRGISSDPAPAATVRRERRTSLTARGEPMVWLTGGGLAVATLMIAGLLLLVLFNGTLTFWPKRLVQITTRDGQTYLGEITRTETYRLSPDQLAALPATEQERIRTRGGLAERQLLRTGNFDIFGDHFKWISRQDVARTEYPAEAWTFERQEWGWFVGFLKEIRVDGKPTTQSLAELHGPARSRFHQIK
;
A
#
# COMPACT_ATOMS: atom_id res chain seq x y z
N MET A 1 -50.69 96.11 49.15
CA MET A 1 -49.33 96.03 48.57
C MET A 1 -48.69 94.75 49.08
N SER A 2 -48.13 93.93 48.18
CA SER A 2 -47.34 92.72 48.44
C SER A 2 -48.02 91.52 49.12
N LEU A 3 -47.80 90.27 48.72
CA LEU A 3 -47.19 89.66 47.53
C LEU A 3 -47.62 88.18 47.61
N ALA A 4 -48.18 87.62 46.53
CA ALA A 4 -48.51 86.21 46.46
C ALA A 4 -47.22 85.38 46.24
N ILE A 5 -46.89 84.50 47.17
CA ILE A 5 -45.79 83.54 47.01
C ILE A 5 -46.40 82.22 46.51
N ARG A 6 -46.18 81.92 45.23
CA ARG A 6 -46.40 80.58 44.66
C ARG A 6 -45.41 79.62 45.33
N GLY A 7 -45.93 78.69 46.13
CA GLY A 7 -45.18 77.52 46.58
C GLY A 7 -44.90 76.60 45.39
N ILE A 8 -43.63 76.42 45.06
CA ILE A 8 -43.14 75.44 44.10
C ILE A 8 -43.23 74.07 44.77
N SER A 9 -44.10 73.17 44.28
CA SER A 9 -44.07 71.76 44.68
C SER A 9 -42.88 71.08 44.00
N SER A 10 -41.85 70.77 44.75
CA SER A 10 -40.73 69.94 44.29
C SER A 10 -40.98 68.49 44.69
N ASP A 11 -41.73 67.74 43.88
CA ASP A 11 -41.73 66.28 44.02
C ASP A 11 -40.39 65.74 43.44
N PRO A 12 -39.60 64.97 44.20
CA PRO A 12 -38.41 64.34 43.67
C PRO A 12 -38.83 63.22 42.71
N ALA A 13 -38.30 63.23 41.48
CA ALA A 13 -38.50 62.17 40.51
C ALA A 13 -37.99 60.82 41.07
N PRO A 14 -38.67 59.68 40.78
CA PRO A 14 -38.27 58.38 41.30
C PRO A 14 -36.88 58.00 40.80
N ALA A 15 -36.00 57.62 41.73
CA ALA A 15 -34.65 57.18 41.40
C ALA A 15 -34.69 55.89 40.57
N ALA A 16 -34.12 55.93 39.37
CA ALA A 16 -34.03 54.79 38.48
C ALA A 16 -33.19 53.67 39.12
N THR A 17 -33.77 52.50 39.33
CA THR A 17 -33.03 51.31 39.81
C THR A 17 -32.19 50.74 38.67
N VAL A 18 -30.89 51.03 38.70
CA VAL A 18 -29.91 50.42 37.77
C VAL A 18 -29.72 48.96 38.15
N ARG A 19 -30.36 48.05 37.42
CA ARG A 19 -30.14 46.61 37.57
C ARG A 19 -28.72 46.28 37.09
N ARG A 20 -27.79 46.03 38.01
CA ARG A 20 -26.44 45.55 37.67
C ARG A 20 -26.54 44.14 37.10
N GLU A 21 -26.39 44.02 35.79
CA GLU A 21 -26.16 42.72 35.15
C GLU A 21 -24.79 42.20 35.57
N ARG A 22 -24.77 41.13 36.37
CA ARG A 22 -23.54 40.40 36.68
C ARG A 22 -23.07 39.67 35.42
N ARG A 23 -22.19 40.29 34.65
CA ARG A 23 -21.47 39.64 33.56
C ARG A 23 -20.37 38.76 34.16
N THR A 24 -20.65 37.47 34.31
CA THR A 24 -19.64 36.47 34.68
C THR A 24 -18.66 36.29 33.53
N SER A 25 -17.34 36.28 33.80
CA SER A 25 -16.34 36.11 32.74
C SER A 25 -16.44 34.71 32.12
N LEU A 26 -16.14 34.61 30.83
CA LEU A 26 -16.16 33.34 30.08
C LEU A 26 -15.18 32.30 30.67
N THR A 27 -14.10 32.78 31.28
CA THR A 27 -13.13 31.95 32.03
C THR A 27 -13.72 31.31 33.27
N ALA A 28 -14.68 31.97 33.95
CA ALA A 28 -15.35 31.42 35.13
C ALA A 28 -16.44 30.39 34.79
N ARG A 29 -16.76 30.19 33.51
CA ARG A 29 -17.79 29.24 33.03
C ARG A 29 -17.23 27.93 32.46
N GLY A 30 -15.91 27.77 32.41
CA GLY A 30 -15.27 26.53 31.91
C GLY A 30 -15.40 26.31 30.40
N GLU A 31 -16.02 27.23 29.65
CA GLU A 31 -16.17 27.16 28.20
C GLU A 31 -14.84 26.92 27.45
N PRO A 32 -13.70 27.56 27.81
CA PRO A 32 -12.42 27.30 27.14
C PRO A 32 -11.96 25.84 27.28
N MET A 33 -12.22 25.20 28.42
CA MET A 33 -11.84 23.80 28.63
C MET A 33 -12.66 22.84 27.77
N VAL A 34 -13.94 23.13 27.55
CA VAL A 34 -14.81 22.35 26.66
C VAL A 34 -14.33 22.42 25.21
N TRP A 35 -13.92 23.60 24.75
CA TRP A 35 -13.34 23.75 23.42
C TRP A 35 -12.00 23.02 23.26
N LEU A 36 -11.14 23.04 24.29
CA LEU A 36 -9.87 22.32 24.27
C LEU A 36 -10.06 20.79 24.27
N THR A 37 -10.97 20.26 25.09
CA THR A 37 -11.23 18.81 25.12
C THR A 37 -11.97 18.33 23.87
N GLY A 38 -12.94 19.09 23.37
CA GLY A 38 -13.63 18.81 22.11
C GLY A 38 -12.69 18.89 20.90
N GLY A 39 -11.85 19.93 20.84
CA GLY A 39 -10.81 20.08 19.82
C GLY A 39 -9.77 18.96 19.90
N GLY A 40 -9.30 18.62 21.11
CA GLY A 40 -8.38 17.51 21.35
C GLY A 40 -8.97 16.16 20.91
N LEU A 41 -10.23 15.89 21.24
CA LEU A 41 -10.94 14.67 20.81
C LEU A 41 -11.11 14.62 19.29
N ALA A 42 -11.44 15.75 18.65
CA ALA A 42 -11.54 15.83 17.19
C ALA A 42 -10.18 15.53 16.51
N VAL A 43 -9.10 16.13 17.01
CA VAL A 43 -7.73 15.87 16.52
C VAL A 43 -7.34 14.40 16.73
N ALA A 44 -7.59 13.85 17.92
CA ALA A 44 -7.28 12.45 18.21
C ALA A 44 -8.06 11.49 17.28
N THR A 45 -9.34 11.77 17.04
CA THR A 45 -10.19 10.98 16.13
C THR A 45 -9.67 11.06 14.69
N LEU A 46 -9.30 12.27 14.22
CA LEU A 46 -8.71 12.46 12.89
C LEU A 46 -7.37 11.74 12.75
N MET A 47 -6.52 11.77 13.79
CA MET A 47 -5.25 11.03 13.80
C MET A 47 -5.49 9.52 13.69
N ILE A 48 -6.42 8.96 14.47
CA ILE A 48 -6.74 7.53 14.42
C ILE A 48 -7.29 7.17 13.03
N ALA A 49 -8.24 7.94 12.51
CA ALA A 49 -8.79 7.71 11.17
C ALA A 49 -7.71 7.80 10.08
N GLY A 50 -6.81 8.78 10.18
CA GLY A 50 -5.67 8.93 9.27
C GLY A 50 -4.71 7.74 9.32
N LEU A 51 -4.38 7.25 10.51
CA LEU A 51 -3.54 6.06 10.68
C LEU A 51 -4.23 4.79 10.12
N LEU A 52 -5.52 4.60 10.38
CA LEU A 52 -6.28 3.47 9.82
C LEU A 52 -6.30 3.53 8.28
N LEU A 53 -6.51 4.70 7.71
CA LEU A 53 -6.49 4.89 6.25
C LEU A 53 -5.11 4.61 5.67
N LEU A 54 -4.05 5.09 6.33
CA LEU A 54 -2.67 4.82 5.93
C LEU A 54 -2.37 3.31 5.94
N VAL A 55 -2.77 2.61 7.00
CA VAL A 55 -2.60 1.16 7.13
C VAL A 55 -3.39 0.43 6.05
N LEU A 56 -4.64 0.81 5.81
CA LEU A 56 -5.48 0.19 4.79
C LEU A 56 -4.90 0.38 3.38
N PHE A 57 -4.44 1.58 3.06
CA PHE A 57 -3.85 1.88 1.77
C PHE A 57 -2.54 1.09 1.53
N ASN A 58 -1.62 1.09 2.49
CA ASN A 58 -0.37 0.33 2.37
C ASN A 58 -0.60 -1.19 2.39
N GLY A 59 -1.56 -1.66 3.20
CA GLY A 59 -1.91 -3.08 3.30
C GLY A 59 -2.54 -3.61 2.00
N THR A 60 -3.55 -2.92 1.48
CA THR A 60 -4.26 -3.34 0.24
C THR A 60 -3.34 -3.47 -0.97
N LEU A 61 -2.37 -2.56 -1.12
CA LEU A 61 -1.37 -2.63 -2.18
C LEU A 61 -0.46 -3.86 -2.08
N THR A 62 -0.22 -4.38 -0.87
CA THR A 62 0.62 -5.56 -0.64
C THR A 62 -0.07 -6.85 -1.08
N PHE A 63 -1.39 -6.91 -0.99
CA PHE A 63 -2.18 -8.07 -1.42
C PHE A 63 -2.50 -8.07 -2.91
N TRP A 64 -2.20 -6.97 -3.63
CA TRP A 64 -2.49 -6.91 -5.06
C TRP A 64 -1.39 -7.62 -5.87
N PRO A 65 -1.73 -8.68 -6.62
CA PRO A 65 -0.73 -9.40 -7.40
C PRO A 65 -0.18 -8.50 -8.50
N LYS A 66 1.15 -8.46 -8.64
CA LYS A 66 1.77 -7.79 -9.78
C LYS A 66 1.75 -8.72 -11.00
N ARG A 67 2.00 -8.13 -12.16
CA ARG A 67 2.05 -8.86 -13.42
C ARG A 67 3.24 -9.81 -13.44
N LEU A 68 3.03 -11.00 -14.00
CA LEU A 68 4.10 -11.93 -14.29
C LEU A 68 4.94 -11.43 -15.46
N VAL A 69 6.25 -11.60 -15.33
CA VAL A 69 7.24 -11.27 -16.34
C VAL A 69 8.01 -12.53 -16.72
N GLN A 70 8.22 -12.71 -18.01
CA GLN A 70 9.11 -13.71 -18.58
C GLN A 70 10.40 -13.02 -18.99
N ILE A 71 11.51 -13.44 -18.39
CA ILE A 71 12.85 -12.94 -18.67
C ILE A 71 13.63 -14.06 -19.34
N THR A 72 14.11 -13.79 -20.56
CA THR A 72 15.06 -14.66 -21.25
C THR A 72 16.45 -14.08 -21.10
N THR A 73 17.36 -14.86 -20.53
CA THR A 73 18.77 -14.52 -20.32
C THR A 73 19.56 -14.75 -21.61
N ARG A 74 20.69 -14.06 -21.78
CA ARG A 74 21.63 -14.25 -22.90
C ARG A 74 22.16 -15.68 -23.01
N ASP A 75 22.19 -16.40 -21.89
CA ASP A 75 22.55 -17.83 -21.81
C ASP A 75 21.44 -18.78 -22.31
N GLY A 76 20.32 -18.23 -22.81
CA GLY A 76 19.18 -19.00 -23.32
C GLY A 76 18.20 -19.51 -22.27
N GLN A 77 18.49 -19.29 -20.98
CA GLN A 77 17.59 -19.65 -19.89
C GLN A 77 16.39 -18.70 -19.83
N THR A 78 15.20 -19.25 -19.57
CA THR A 78 13.96 -18.48 -19.43
C THR A 78 13.42 -18.63 -18.02
N TYR A 79 13.16 -17.48 -17.37
CA TYR A 79 12.58 -17.41 -16.04
C TYR A 79 11.24 -16.69 -16.11
N LEU A 80 10.22 -17.25 -15.47
CA LEU A 80 8.91 -16.63 -15.32
C LEU A 80 8.70 -16.31 -13.83
N GLY A 81 8.19 -15.12 -13.52
CA GLY A 81 7.93 -14.74 -12.14
C GLY A 81 7.51 -13.29 -11.97
N GLU A 82 7.55 -12.80 -10.73
CA GLU A 82 7.22 -11.41 -10.40
C GLU A 82 8.49 -10.63 -10.02
N ILE A 83 8.67 -9.42 -10.54
CA ILE A 83 9.76 -8.53 -10.09
C ILE A 83 9.38 -7.95 -8.72
N THR A 84 10.07 -8.40 -7.68
CA THR A 84 9.81 -7.98 -6.30
C THR A 84 10.70 -6.83 -5.86
N ARG A 85 11.95 -6.80 -6.33
CA ARG A 85 12.94 -5.78 -5.97
C ARG A 85 13.89 -5.50 -7.13
N THR A 86 14.32 -4.25 -7.25
CA THR A 86 15.43 -3.84 -8.12
C THR A 86 16.50 -3.21 -7.25
N GLU A 87 17.76 -3.57 -7.48
CA GLU A 87 18.89 -3.10 -6.67
C GLU A 87 20.11 -2.82 -7.55
N THR A 88 20.92 -1.84 -7.13
CA THR A 88 22.23 -1.58 -7.73
C THR A 88 23.34 -2.30 -6.99
N TYR A 89 24.31 -2.85 -7.72
CA TYR A 89 25.44 -3.58 -7.15
C TYR A 89 26.72 -3.33 -7.96
N ARG A 90 27.88 -3.61 -7.35
CA ARG A 90 29.17 -3.59 -8.05
C ARG A 90 29.47 -4.96 -8.64
N LEU A 91 29.82 -5.00 -9.92
CA LEU A 91 30.31 -6.22 -10.55
C LEU A 91 31.73 -6.51 -10.08
N SER A 92 32.05 -7.80 -10.00
CA SER A 92 33.45 -8.24 -9.90
C SER A 92 34.21 -7.83 -11.18
N PRO A 93 35.53 -7.55 -11.09
CA PRO A 93 36.33 -7.18 -12.26
C PRO A 93 36.20 -8.15 -13.44
N ASP A 94 36.15 -9.46 -13.16
CA ASP A 94 36.00 -10.51 -14.17
C ASP A 94 34.64 -10.43 -14.88
N GLN A 95 33.56 -10.19 -14.12
CA GLN A 95 32.22 -10.04 -14.68
C GLN A 95 32.12 -8.79 -15.54
N LEU A 96 32.76 -7.68 -15.13
CA LEU A 96 32.78 -6.45 -15.92
C LEU A 96 33.57 -6.63 -17.22
N ALA A 97 34.70 -7.33 -17.17
CA ALA A 97 35.52 -7.62 -18.34
C ALA A 97 34.82 -8.51 -19.37
N ALA A 98 33.93 -9.42 -18.92
CA ALA A 98 33.13 -10.28 -19.78
C ALA A 98 32.01 -9.53 -20.54
N LEU A 99 31.70 -8.29 -20.16
CA LEU A 99 30.65 -7.50 -20.82
C LEU A 99 31.17 -6.80 -22.10
N PRO A 100 30.29 -6.53 -23.07
CA PRO A 100 30.62 -5.70 -24.23
C PRO A 100 31.12 -4.30 -23.80
N ALA A 101 32.04 -3.72 -24.58
CA ALA A 101 32.65 -2.42 -24.26
C ALA A 101 31.62 -1.29 -24.02
N THR A 102 30.48 -1.35 -24.73
CA THR A 102 29.36 -0.40 -24.55
C THR A 102 28.74 -0.47 -23.15
N GLU A 103 28.53 -1.67 -22.61
CA GLU A 103 27.97 -1.86 -21.28
C GLU A 103 28.99 -1.55 -20.18
N GLN A 104 30.27 -1.87 -20.41
CA GLN A 104 31.34 -1.47 -19.50
C GLN A 104 31.38 0.05 -19.32
N GLU A 105 31.28 0.82 -20.41
CA GLU A 105 31.29 2.27 -20.35
C GLU A 105 30.04 2.83 -19.66
N ARG A 106 28.87 2.24 -19.92
CA ARG A 106 27.64 2.58 -19.19
C ARG A 106 27.75 2.34 -17.68
N ILE A 107 28.41 1.28 -17.26
CA ILE A 107 28.62 1.00 -15.83
C ILE A 107 29.64 1.97 -15.24
N ARG A 108 30.74 2.28 -15.96
CA ARG A 108 31.74 3.28 -15.52
C ARG A 108 31.12 4.66 -15.33
N THR A 109 30.35 5.14 -16.31
CA THR A 109 29.64 6.44 -16.24
C THR A 109 28.60 6.49 -15.11
N ARG A 110 28.09 5.34 -14.64
CA ARG A 110 27.22 5.22 -13.46
C ARG A 110 27.97 4.96 -12.15
N GLY A 111 29.25 5.33 -12.07
CA GLY A 111 30.05 5.17 -10.85
C GLY A 111 30.41 3.72 -10.53
N GLY A 112 30.47 2.85 -11.55
CA GLY A 112 30.80 1.44 -11.41
C GLY A 112 29.64 0.57 -10.89
N LEU A 113 28.41 1.05 -10.94
CA LEU A 113 27.22 0.35 -10.46
C LEU A 113 26.39 -0.21 -11.62
N ALA A 114 26.07 -1.50 -11.54
CA ALA A 114 25.06 -2.13 -12.39
C ALA A 114 23.77 -2.39 -11.63
N GLU A 115 22.76 -2.86 -12.33
CA GLU A 115 21.41 -3.09 -11.81
C GLU A 115 21.05 -4.57 -11.93
N ARG A 116 20.41 -5.10 -10.90
CA ARG A 116 19.84 -6.46 -10.89
C ARG A 116 18.42 -6.45 -10.36
N GLN A 117 17.62 -7.39 -10.82
CA GLN A 117 16.23 -7.56 -10.43
C GLN A 117 16.07 -8.89 -9.68
N LEU A 118 15.32 -8.87 -8.59
CA LEU A 118 14.92 -10.05 -7.84
C LEU A 118 13.59 -10.55 -8.38
N LEU A 119 13.65 -11.63 -9.13
CA LEU A 119 12.49 -12.30 -9.70
C LEU A 119 12.01 -13.37 -8.72
N ARG A 120 10.76 -13.28 -8.27
CA ARG A 120 10.09 -14.33 -7.51
C ARG A 120 9.52 -15.36 -8.48
N THR A 121 10.23 -16.47 -8.64
CA THR A 121 9.87 -17.56 -9.57
C THR A 121 8.95 -18.59 -8.95
N GLY A 122 8.89 -18.72 -7.61
CA GLY A 122 7.95 -19.65 -6.93
C GLY A 122 8.24 -21.15 -7.09
N ASN A 123 8.70 -21.61 -8.27
CA ASN A 123 8.92 -23.01 -8.66
C ASN A 123 10.15 -23.65 -7.98
N PHE A 124 10.14 -23.68 -6.66
CA PHE A 124 11.21 -24.24 -5.82
C PHE A 124 11.49 -25.71 -6.11
N ASP A 125 10.46 -26.48 -6.46
CA ASP A 125 10.56 -27.87 -6.90
C ASP A 125 11.40 -28.06 -8.17
N ILE A 126 11.48 -27.03 -9.04
CA ILE A 126 12.25 -27.07 -10.29
C ILE A 126 13.64 -26.50 -10.08
N PHE A 127 13.74 -25.34 -9.41
CA PHE A 127 14.96 -24.55 -9.35
C PHE A 127 15.69 -24.61 -8.00
N GLY A 128 15.07 -25.15 -6.96
CA GLY A 128 15.60 -25.14 -5.58
C GLY A 128 15.54 -23.77 -4.90
N ASP A 129 15.05 -22.73 -5.59
CA ASP A 129 14.99 -21.35 -5.10
C ASP A 129 13.63 -20.73 -5.44
N HIS A 130 13.04 -19.98 -4.50
CA HIS A 130 11.83 -19.19 -4.75
C HIS A 130 12.12 -17.84 -5.44
N PHE A 131 13.37 -17.39 -5.38
CA PHE A 131 13.81 -16.10 -5.87
C PHE A 131 15.10 -16.23 -6.66
N LYS A 132 15.18 -15.54 -7.80
CA LYS A 132 16.36 -15.49 -8.65
C LYS A 132 16.78 -14.05 -8.88
N TRP A 133 18.03 -13.74 -8.57
CA TRP A 133 18.64 -12.49 -9.02
C TRP A 133 19.01 -12.62 -10.50
N ILE A 134 18.55 -11.65 -11.31
CA ILE A 134 18.90 -11.54 -12.72
C ILE A 134 19.52 -10.17 -12.95
N SER A 135 20.76 -10.13 -13.39
CA SER A 135 21.43 -8.88 -13.71
C SER A 135 20.89 -8.33 -15.02
N ARG A 136 20.73 -7.00 -15.09
CA ARG A 136 20.11 -6.35 -16.25
C ARG A 136 20.92 -6.54 -17.54
N GLN A 137 22.24 -6.64 -17.42
CA GLN A 137 23.13 -6.91 -18.53
C GLN A 137 23.03 -8.35 -19.06
N ASP A 138 22.50 -9.29 -18.28
CA ASP A 138 22.33 -10.69 -18.67
C ASP A 138 20.96 -10.89 -19.35
N VAL A 139 20.06 -9.91 -19.28
CA VAL A 139 18.73 -9.98 -19.91
C VAL A 139 18.85 -9.81 -21.43
N ALA A 140 18.34 -10.78 -22.17
CA ALA A 140 18.19 -10.71 -23.62
C ALA A 140 16.79 -10.21 -24.01
N ARG A 141 15.74 -10.69 -23.34
CA ARG A 141 14.34 -10.32 -23.62
C ARG A 141 13.51 -10.28 -22.35
N THR A 142 12.54 -9.36 -22.30
CA THR A 142 11.56 -9.23 -21.21
C THR A 142 10.17 -9.15 -21.81
N GLU A 143 9.25 -10.00 -21.34
CA GLU A 143 7.89 -10.11 -21.85
C GLU A 143 6.87 -10.22 -20.71
N TYR A 144 5.64 -9.80 -20.96
CA TYR A 144 4.54 -9.88 -20.00
C TYR A 144 3.41 -10.73 -20.59
N PRO A 145 3.56 -12.07 -20.61
CA PRO A 145 2.58 -12.96 -21.20
C PRO A 145 1.25 -12.90 -20.44
N ALA A 146 0.14 -12.75 -21.16
CA ALA A 146 -1.20 -12.67 -20.57
C ALA A 146 -1.74 -14.05 -20.19
N GLU A 147 -1.19 -15.09 -20.81
CA GLU A 147 -1.49 -16.50 -20.64
C GLU A 147 -0.70 -17.16 -19.50
N ALA A 148 0.16 -16.42 -18.80
CA ALA A 148 0.87 -16.92 -17.62
C ALA A 148 -0.04 -16.91 -16.39
N TRP A 149 0.04 -17.98 -15.61
CA TRP A 149 -0.78 -18.19 -14.42
C TRP A 149 0.10 -18.37 -13.19
N THR A 150 -0.43 -17.90 -12.06
CA THR A 150 0.09 -18.23 -10.73
C THR A 150 -0.89 -19.21 -10.07
N PHE A 151 -0.37 -20.35 -9.63
CA PHE A 151 -1.09 -21.35 -8.87
C PHE A 151 -0.53 -21.39 -7.46
N GLU A 152 -1.39 -21.45 -6.46
CA GLU A 152 -0.98 -21.68 -5.08
C GLU A 152 -1.10 -23.17 -4.76
N ARG A 153 0.03 -23.79 -4.42
CA ARG A 153 0.12 -25.18 -4.00
C ARG A 153 0.15 -25.26 -2.48
N GLN A 154 -0.23 -26.41 -1.94
CA GLN A 154 -0.19 -26.66 -0.49
C GLN A 154 1.23 -26.73 0.04
N GLU A 155 2.13 -27.33 -0.74
CA GLU A 155 3.55 -27.36 -0.46
C GLU A 155 4.28 -26.41 -1.41
N TRP A 156 5.32 -25.74 -0.91
CA TRP A 156 6.17 -24.83 -1.69
C TRP A 156 5.48 -23.58 -2.27
N GLY A 157 4.21 -23.35 -1.94
CA GLY A 157 3.48 -22.12 -2.24
C GLY A 157 3.29 -21.89 -3.74
N TRP A 158 3.76 -20.74 -4.23
CA TRP A 158 3.53 -20.30 -5.61
C TRP A 158 4.16 -21.24 -6.64
N PHE A 159 3.41 -21.50 -7.69
CA PHE A 159 3.88 -22.08 -8.94
C PHE A 159 3.45 -21.16 -10.07
N VAL A 160 4.39 -20.73 -10.90
CA VAL A 160 4.11 -19.93 -12.09
C VAL A 160 4.43 -20.72 -13.35
N GLY A 161 3.56 -20.58 -14.34
CA GLY A 161 3.71 -21.29 -15.60
C GLY A 161 2.58 -21.03 -16.57
N PHE A 162 2.58 -21.81 -17.64
CA PHE A 162 1.57 -21.77 -18.68
C PHE A 162 0.64 -22.96 -18.55
N LEU A 163 -0.67 -22.70 -18.54
CA LEU A 163 -1.66 -23.76 -18.48
C LEU A 163 -1.72 -24.47 -19.83
N LYS A 164 -1.34 -25.75 -19.85
CA LYS A 164 -1.37 -26.57 -21.07
C LYS A 164 -2.70 -27.31 -21.24
N GLU A 165 -3.15 -28.01 -20.20
CA GLU A 165 -4.35 -28.86 -20.22
C GLU A 165 -4.84 -29.07 -18.79
N ILE A 166 -6.16 -29.16 -18.61
CA ILE A 166 -6.77 -29.60 -17.35
C ILE A 166 -7.28 -31.02 -17.54
N ARG A 167 -6.97 -31.90 -16.58
CA ARG A 167 -7.48 -33.28 -16.55
C ARG A 167 -8.25 -33.55 -15.27
N VAL A 168 -9.41 -34.17 -15.41
CA VAL A 168 -10.22 -34.66 -14.29
C VAL A 168 -10.33 -36.17 -14.43
N ASP A 169 -9.97 -36.90 -13.39
CA ASP A 169 -9.95 -38.37 -13.38
C ASP A 169 -9.16 -38.95 -14.57
N GLY A 170 -8.03 -38.31 -14.90
CA GLY A 170 -7.14 -38.68 -16.01
C GLY A 170 -7.61 -38.25 -17.41
N LYS A 171 -8.81 -37.67 -17.55
CA LYS A 171 -9.38 -37.28 -18.86
C LYS A 171 -9.30 -35.77 -19.08
N PRO A 172 -8.90 -35.32 -20.29
CA PRO A 172 -8.94 -33.90 -20.65
C PRO A 172 -10.35 -33.33 -20.50
N THR A 173 -10.45 -32.08 -20.05
CA THR A 173 -11.71 -31.36 -19.96
C THR A 173 -11.60 -29.99 -20.62
N THR A 174 -12.72 -29.51 -21.15
CA THR A 174 -12.88 -28.15 -21.67
C THR A 174 -13.48 -27.19 -20.64
N GLN A 175 -13.85 -27.69 -19.46
CA GLN A 175 -14.36 -26.87 -18.37
C GLN A 175 -13.27 -25.91 -17.89
N SER A 176 -13.69 -24.72 -17.47
CA SER A 176 -12.77 -23.71 -16.96
C SER A 176 -12.24 -24.08 -15.58
N LEU A 177 -11.06 -23.56 -15.23
CA LEU A 177 -10.49 -23.74 -13.90
C LEU A 177 -11.42 -23.18 -12.80
N ALA A 178 -12.13 -22.09 -13.09
CA ALA A 178 -13.06 -21.46 -12.16
C ALA A 178 -14.25 -22.37 -11.82
N GLU A 179 -14.84 -23.02 -12.82
CA GLU A 179 -15.93 -23.99 -12.63
C GLU A 179 -15.47 -25.21 -11.83
N LEU A 180 -14.23 -25.66 -12.07
CA LEU A 180 -13.68 -26.84 -11.40
C LEU A 180 -13.20 -26.57 -9.97
N HIS A 181 -12.92 -25.31 -9.61
CA HIS A 181 -12.32 -24.96 -8.32
C HIS A 181 -13.18 -25.37 -7.11
N GLY A 182 -14.48 -25.06 -7.13
CA GLY A 182 -15.40 -25.38 -6.03
C GLY A 182 -15.54 -26.90 -5.80
N PRO A 183 -15.84 -27.70 -6.84
CA PRO A 183 -15.87 -29.15 -6.73
C PRO A 183 -14.53 -29.77 -6.31
N ALA A 184 -13.41 -29.26 -6.81
CA ALA A 184 -12.08 -29.73 -6.43
C ALA A 184 -11.79 -29.49 -4.93
N ARG A 185 -12.12 -28.29 -4.43
CA ARG A 185 -11.96 -27.95 -3.01
C ARG A 185 -12.86 -28.81 -2.10
N SER A 186 -14.10 -29.07 -2.53
CA SER A 186 -15.03 -29.92 -1.78
C SER A 186 -14.53 -31.36 -1.67
N ARG A 187 -13.99 -31.93 -2.76
CA ARG A 187 -13.37 -33.26 -2.77
C ARG A 187 -12.14 -33.33 -1.87
N PHE A 188 -11.31 -32.30 -1.86
CA PHE A 188 -10.11 -32.26 -1.00
C PHE A 188 -10.46 -32.44 0.49
N HIS A 189 -11.53 -31.80 0.97
CA HIS A 189 -11.95 -31.95 2.37
C HIS A 189 -12.55 -33.32 2.73
N GLN A 190 -12.88 -34.15 1.74
CA GLN A 190 -13.42 -35.49 1.95
C GLN A 190 -12.32 -36.55 2.07
N ILE A 191 -11.10 -36.23 1.67
CA ILE A 191 -9.94 -37.14 1.77
C ILE A 191 -9.24 -36.82 3.09
N LYS A 192 -9.30 -37.75 4.04
CA LYS A 192 -8.61 -37.69 5.34
C LYS A 192 -7.56 -38.77 5.41
#